data_AF-A0A0F8YK72-F1
#
_entry.id   AF-A0A0F8YK72-F1
#
_cell.length_a   1.000
_cell.length_b   1.000
_cell.length_c   1.000
_cell.angle_alpha   90.00
_cell.angle_beta   90.00
_cell.angle_gamma   90.00
#
_symmetry.space_group_name_H-M   'P 1'
#
loop_
_entity.id
_entity.type
_entity.pdbx_description
1 polymer ?
#
loop_
_entity_poly.entity_id
_entity_poly.type
_entity_poly.pdbx_seq_one_letter_code
_entity_poly.pdbx_strand_id
1 'polypeptide(L)'
;MKVQNMTSNRWGSEGRVIPNQFIITDDNGDIFFQSYETIIAKKVNRDTAEPFALGQIYLDHKWAYSVTTGKYRNQFLGETRRETEAKIKDGTYIVTDLNS
;
A
#
# COMPACT_ATOMS: atom_id res chain seq x y z
N MET A 1 -16.09 -2.13 -6.12
CA MET A 1 -14.89 -1.36 -5.70
C MET A 1 -15.27 -0.16 -4.82
N LYS A 2 -14.50 0.10 -3.76
CA LYS A 2 -14.61 1.27 -2.88
C LYS A 2 -13.31 2.06 -2.86
N VAL A 3 -13.38 3.39 -2.95
CA VAL A 3 -12.24 4.30 -2.89
C VAL A 3 -12.41 5.27 -1.71
N GLN A 4 -11.36 5.45 -0.93
CA GLN A 4 -11.35 6.40 0.19
C GLN A 4 -9.99 7.08 0.32
N ASN A 5 -9.98 8.36 0.70
CA ASN A 5 -8.72 9.04 0.99
C ASN A 5 -8.09 8.52 2.29
N MET A 6 -6.77 8.51 2.34
CA MET A 6 -6.04 8.39 3.60
C MET A 6 -6.23 9.65 4.44
N THR A 7 -6.12 9.49 5.76
CA THR A 7 -6.14 10.59 6.72
C THR A 7 -4.78 10.73 7.41
N SER A 8 -4.45 11.95 7.81
CA SER A 8 -3.26 12.21 8.61
C SER A 8 -3.37 11.51 9.97
N ASN A 9 -2.28 10.89 10.41
CA ASN A 9 -2.08 10.39 11.77
C ASN A 9 -1.17 11.32 12.62
N ARG A 10 -0.81 12.50 12.09
CA ARG A 10 0.08 13.45 12.77
C ARG A 10 -0.70 14.25 13.81
N TRP A 11 -0.13 14.37 15.01
CA TRP A 11 -0.65 15.19 16.11
C TRP A 11 -1.02 16.62 15.66
N GLY A 12 -2.22 17.07 16.00
CA GLY A 12 -2.80 18.36 15.63
C GLY A 12 -3.38 18.43 14.21
N SER A 13 -3.40 17.33 13.47
CA SER A 13 -3.95 17.23 12.12
C SER A 13 -4.69 15.92 11.87
N GLU A 14 -4.96 15.16 12.92
CA GLU A 14 -5.56 13.83 12.86
C GLU A 14 -6.89 13.87 12.12
N GLY A 15 -7.14 12.85 11.29
CA GLY A 15 -8.39 12.74 10.55
C GLY A 15 -8.50 13.70 9.35
N ARG A 16 -7.57 14.65 9.16
CA ARG A 16 -7.56 15.47 7.95
C ARG A 16 -7.28 14.59 6.73
N VAL A 17 -8.17 14.70 5.75
CA VAL A 17 -8.06 14.05 4.44
C VAL A 17 -6.76 14.46 3.76
N ILE A 18 -6.05 13.48 3.21
CA ILE A 18 -4.84 13.69 2.43
C ILE A 18 -5.19 13.58 0.95
N PRO A 19 -5.10 14.69 0.19
CA PRO A 19 -5.34 14.67 -1.25
C PRO A 19 -4.40 13.69 -1.96
N ASN A 20 -4.90 13.07 -3.03
CA ASN A 20 -4.12 12.19 -3.91
C ASN A 20 -3.50 10.96 -3.22
N GLN A 21 -4.00 10.57 -2.05
CA GLN A 21 -3.58 9.35 -1.35
C GLN A 21 -4.83 8.52 -1.09
N PHE A 22 -4.97 7.40 -1.77
CA PHE A 22 -6.19 6.61 -1.77
C PHE A 22 -5.93 5.19 -1.25
N ILE A 23 -6.88 4.70 -0.48
CA ILE A 23 -7.06 3.27 -0.21
C ILE A 23 -8.21 2.80 -1.11
N ILE A 24 -7.92 1.81 -1.94
CA ILE A 24 -8.91 1.18 -2.82
C ILE A 24 -9.13 -0.22 -2.29
N THR A 25 -10.39 -0.62 -2.15
CA THR A 25 -10.77 -2.01 -1.85
C THR A 25 -11.56 -2.53 -3.03
N ASP A 26 -11.06 -3.60 -3.64
CA ASP A 26 -11.78 -4.25 -4.75
C ASP A 26 -12.88 -5.18 -4.24
N ASP A 27 -13.61 -5.79 -5.17
CA ASP A 27 -14.74 -6.68 -4.83
C ASP A 27 -14.28 -8.05 -4.30
N ASN A 28 -12.98 -8.38 -4.45
CA ASN A 28 -12.35 -9.57 -3.87
C ASN A 28 -11.81 -9.31 -2.45
N GLY A 29 -11.85 -8.06 -1.99
CA GLY A 29 -11.33 -7.62 -0.71
C GLY A 29 -9.83 -7.29 -0.72
N ASP A 30 -9.18 -7.33 -1.89
CA ASP A 30 -7.80 -6.86 -2.02
C ASP A 30 -7.76 -5.36 -1.73
N ILE A 31 -6.73 -4.93 -1.01
CA ILE A 31 -6.57 -3.55 -0.59
C ILE A 31 -5.35 -2.95 -1.26
N PHE A 32 -5.55 -1.86 -1.97
CA PHE A 32 -4.51 -1.14 -2.69
C PHE A 32 -4.26 0.21 -2.04
N PHE A 33 -3.00 0.62 -2.03
CA PHE A 33 -2.61 1.99 -1.78
C PHE A 33 -2.21 2.63 -3.10
N GLN A 34 -2.89 3.72 -3.47
CA GLN A 34 -2.62 4.52 -4.65
C GLN A 34 -2.14 5.92 -4.21
N SER A 35 -1.04 6.38 -4.81
CA SER A 35 -0.53 7.74 -4.67
C SER A 35 -0.60 8.42 -6.02
N TYR A 36 -1.38 9.50 -6.10
CA TYR A 36 -1.79 10.12 -7.37
C TYR A 36 -2.44 9.08 -8.29
N GLU A 37 -1.90 8.87 -9.49
CA GLU A 37 -2.42 7.93 -10.48
C GLU A 37 -1.73 6.56 -10.39
N THR A 38 -0.75 6.39 -9.50
CA THR A 38 0.08 5.18 -9.44
C THR A 38 -0.32 4.30 -8.25
N ILE A 39 -0.61 3.02 -8.50
CA ILE A 39 -0.72 1.99 -7.47
C ILE A 39 0.67 1.70 -6.93
N ILE A 40 0.82 1.81 -5.61
CA ILE A 40 2.10 1.72 -4.91
C ILE A 40 2.26 0.39 -4.19
N ALA A 41 1.17 -0.11 -3.58
CA ALA A 41 1.18 -1.34 -2.83
C ALA A 41 -0.18 -2.04 -2.91
N LYS A 42 -0.15 -3.38 -2.88
CA LYS A 42 -1.34 -4.25 -2.84
C LYS A 42 -1.20 -5.22 -1.67
N LYS A 43 -2.25 -5.36 -0.87
CA LYS A 43 -2.44 -6.43 0.12
C LYS A 43 -3.48 -7.39 -0.42
N VAL A 44 -3.12 -8.65 -0.60
CA VAL A 44 -4.07 -9.69 -1.00
C VAL A 44 -4.93 -10.10 0.19
N ASN A 45 -6.23 -10.21 -0.04
CA ASN A 45 -7.17 -10.64 0.98
C ASN A 45 -6.83 -12.06 1.48
N ARG A 46 -6.97 -12.30 2.78
CA ARG A 46 -6.72 -13.61 3.40
C ARG A 46 -7.86 -14.62 3.19
N ASP A 47 -8.94 -14.19 2.55
CA ASP A 47 -10.06 -15.06 2.20
C ASP A 47 -10.16 -15.32 0.69
N THR A 48 -9.15 -14.91 -0.10
CA THR A 48 -9.12 -15.25 -1.53
C THR A 48 -8.95 -16.75 -1.73
N ALA A 49 -9.61 -17.30 -2.76
CA ALA A 49 -9.50 -18.71 -3.16
C ALA A 49 -8.11 -19.12 -3.69
N GLU A 50 -7.13 -18.20 -3.70
CA GLU A 50 -5.74 -18.43 -4.11
C GLU A 50 -4.87 -18.72 -2.88
N PRO A 51 -4.70 -20.00 -2.48
CA PRO A 51 -4.02 -20.37 -1.23
C PRO A 51 -2.56 -19.92 -1.19
N PHE A 52 -1.92 -19.69 -2.34
CA PHE A 52 -0.53 -19.27 -2.43
C PHE A 52 -0.31 -17.74 -2.28
N ALA A 53 -1.38 -16.94 -2.31
CA ALA A 53 -1.29 -15.47 -2.23
C ALA A 53 -1.79 -14.88 -0.90
N LEU A 54 -2.18 -15.73 0.05
CA LEU A 54 -2.81 -15.33 1.30
C LEU A 54 -1.93 -14.38 2.13
N GLY A 55 -2.37 -13.13 2.26
CA GLY A 55 -1.63 -12.10 3.00
C GLY A 55 -0.35 -11.64 2.30
N GLN A 56 -0.15 -12.01 1.04
CA GLN A 56 0.97 -11.55 0.23
C GLN A 56 0.86 -10.04 0.00
N ILE A 57 2.00 -9.36 0.08
CA ILE A 57 2.13 -7.94 -0.22
C ILE A 57 2.94 -7.78 -1.49
N TYR A 58 2.40 -6.99 -2.40
CA TYR A 58 3.05 -6.59 -3.64
C TYR A 58 3.36 -5.10 -3.60
N LEU A 59 4.51 -4.72 -4.15
CA LEU A 59 4.97 -3.35 -4.27
C LEU A 59 5.26 -3.02 -5.72
N ASP A 60 4.88 -1.83 -6.15
CA ASP A 60 5.31 -1.30 -7.44
C ASP A 60 6.80 -0.93 -7.41
N HIS A 61 7.46 -0.91 -8.57
CA HIS A 61 8.83 -0.39 -8.69
C HIS A 61 8.98 1.04 -8.16
N LYS A 62 7.90 1.83 -8.16
CA LYS A 62 7.81 3.20 -7.63
C LYS A 62 7.49 3.26 -6.12
N TRP A 63 7.62 2.17 -5.37
CA TRP A 63 7.29 2.13 -3.93
C TRP A 63 8.01 3.17 -3.07
N ALA A 64 9.17 3.69 -3.52
CA ALA A 64 9.96 4.73 -2.86
C ALA A 64 10.03 6.06 -3.66
N TYR A 65 9.06 6.33 -4.55
CA TYR A 65 9.09 7.43 -5.52
C TYR A 65 9.19 8.85 -4.92
N SER A 66 8.52 9.12 -3.79
CA SER A 66 8.56 10.44 -3.15
C SER A 66 8.49 10.32 -1.63
N VAL A 67 8.88 11.37 -0.92
CA VAL A 67 8.79 11.44 0.55
C VAL A 67 7.34 11.24 1.00
N THR A 68 6.39 11.90 0.33
CA THR A 68 4.95 11.77 0.62
C THR A 68 4.46 10.35 0.37
N THR A 69 4.76 9.77 -0.79
CA THR A 69 4.38 8.39 -1.12
C THR A 69 4.95 7.41 -0.09
N GLY A 70 6.22 7.55 0.27
CA GLY A 70 6.87 6.69 1.26
C GLY A 70 6.25 6.81 2.65
N LYS A 71 5.89 8.03 3.08
CA LYS A 71 5.21 8.26 4.36
C LYS A 71 3.86 7.53 4.41
N TYR A 72 3.05 7.66 3.37
CA TYR A 72 1.71 7.07 3.36
C TYR A 72 1.73 5.56 3.05
N ARG A 73 2.72 5.07 2.29
CA ARG A 73 3.02 3.64 2.20
C ARG A 73 3.36 3.05 3.58
N ASN A 74 4.19 3.71 4.36
CA ASN A 74 4.51 3.28 5.73
C ASN A 74 3.26 3.20 6.60
N GLN A 75 2.38 4.21 6.53
CA GLN A 75 1.10 4.19 7.23
C GLN A 75 0.18 3.07 6.74
N PHE A 76 0.14 2.81 5.43
CA PHE A 76 -0.65 1.74 4.83
C PHE A 76 -0.16 0.35 5.27
N LEU A 77 1.15 0.11 5.25
CA LEU A 77 1.76 -1.18 5.59
C LEU A 77 1.93 -1.37 7.11
N GLY A 78 1.93 -0.29 7.89
CA GLY A 78 2.16 -0.32 9.34
C GLY A 78 3.62 -0.51 9.72
N GLU A 79 4.54 -0.02 8.89
CA GLU A 79 5.99 -0.27 9.04
C GLU A 79 6.83 0.91 8.54
N THR A 80 8.13 0.86 8.82
CA THR A 80 9.13 1.82 8.34
C THR A 80 9.67 1.42 6.97
N ARG A 81 10.29 2.39 6.27
CA ARG A 81 11.00 2.13 5.02
C ARG A 81 12.07 1.03 5.16
N ARG A 82 12.79 1.01 6.28
CA ARG A 82 13.84 0.02 6.53
C ARG A 82 13.26 -1.40 6.65
N GLU A 83 12.10 -1.53 7.27
CA GLU A 83 11.37 -2.81 7.34
C GLU A 83 10.87 -3.23 5.95
N THR A 84 10.36 -2.30 5.14
CA THR A 84 10.01 -2.58 3.74
C THR A 84 11.22 -3.10 2.95
N GLU A 85 12.38 -2.44 3.06
CA GLU A 85 13.62 -2.85 2.38
C GLU A 85 14.08 -4.24 2.82
N ALA A 86 13.98 -4.55 4.13
CA ALA A 86 14.30 -5.87 4.66
C ALA A 86 13.37 -6.95 4.08
N LYS A 87 12.05 -6.69 4.06
CA LYS A 87 11.03 -7.60 3.51
C LYS A 87 11.12 -7.81 2.00
N ILE A 88 11.61 -6.82 1.26
CA ILE A 88 11.96 -7.00 -0.16
C ILE A 88 13.17 -7.93 -0.27
N LYS A 89 14.21 -7.69 0.55
CA LYS A 89 15.46 -8.44 0.50
C LYS A 89 15.29 -9.91 0.89
N ASP A 90 14.44 -10.20 1.87
CA ASP A 90 14.15 -11.56 2.33
C ASP A 90 13.07 -12.29 1.50
N GLY A 91 12.48 -11.61 0.51
CA GLY A 91 11.46 -12.17 -0.39
C GLY A 91 10.05 -12.18 0.17
N THR A 92 9.80 -11.65 1.38
CA THR A 92 8.45 -11.51 1.95
C THR A 92 7.57 -10.61 1.08
N TYR A 93 8.13 -9.53 0.50
CA TYR A 93 7.43 -8.62 -0.41
C TYR A 93 7.85 -8.85 -1.85
N ILE A 94 6.87 -8.95 -2.74
CA ILE A 94 7.10 -9.13 -4.17
C ILE A 94 7.07 -7.76 -4.84
N VAL A 95 8.19 -7.37 -5.46
CA VAL A 95 8.24 -6.16 -6.29
C VAL A 95 7.88 -6.54 -7.71
N THR A 96 6.84 -5.91 -8.26
CA THR A 96 6.33 -6.17 -9.61
C THR A 96 5.75 -4.89 -10.20
N ASP A 97 5.51 -4.85 -11.50
CA ASP A 97 4.71 -3.79 -12.10
C ASP A 97 3.23 -3.95 -11.67
N LEU A 98 2.69 -2.92 -11.02
CA LEU A 98 1.28 -2.86 -10.61
C LEU A 98 0.45 -1.92 -11.49
N ASN A 99 1.06 -1.31 -12.52
CA ASN A 99 0.47 -0.25 -13.33
C ASN A 99 0.55 -0.53 -14.84
N SER A 100 0.83 -1.78 -15.25
CA SER A 100 0.79 -2.23 -16.66
C SER A 100 -0.62 -2.34 -17.22
#